data_AF-A0A956DGL4-F1
#
_entry.id   AF-A0A956DGL4-F1
#
_cell.length_a   1.000
_cell.length_b   1.000
_cell.length_c   1.000
_cell.angle_alpha   90.00
_cell.angle_beta   90.00
_cell.angle_gamma   90.00
#
_symmetry.space_group_name_H-M   'P 1'
#
loop_
_entity.id
_entity.type
_entity.pdbx_description
1 polymer ?
#
loop_
_entity_poly.entity_id
_entity_poly.type
_entity_poly.pdbx_seq_one_letter_code
_entity_poly.pdbx_strand_id
1 'polypeptide(L)'
;MSRCLPFVALFWLAAPSFAQPVEGERAPAETQPTQAESDATRARALFERGLALAGEGRDAEAAEAFEASYAGVPRPSTALNWAIVLHRLGRGRDALRALDAFEAAREHATEADVADALALRQRLRALLATLTLRVEPADARVEIDGRPEPGVGAERLLPLDPVPRVVRVEVPGHLPRRATWAVAAGEALAQSITLQPVAPESVAAAERPVESPDPRRPLRRGLAVAGALVVVAAIVGVVFAATRPASPNGGDTDVVLRP
;
A
#
# COMPACT_ATOMS: atom_id res chain seq x y z
N MET A 1 -74.91 39.06 -77.84
CA MET A 1 -73.56 39.14 -78.42
C MET A 1 -72.70 38.09 -77.73
N SER A 2 -72.40 37.03 -78.47
CA SER A 2 -71.67 35.85 -78.03
C SER A 2 -70.19 36.13 -77.80
N ARG A 3 -69.60 35.60 -76.72
CA ARG A 3 -68.20 35.16 -76.70
C ARG A 3 -68.04 33.90 -75.85
N CYS A 4 -67.54 32.87 -76.52
CA CYS A 4 -67.09 31.58 -76.00
C CYS A 4 -65.93 31.73 -75.02
N LEU A 5 -65.78 30.79 -74.08
CA LEU A 5 -64.52 30.05 -73.82
C LEU A 5 -64.80 28.84 -72.87
N PRO A 6 -63.92 27.81 -72.86
CA PRO A 6 -64.30 26.40 -72.79
C PRO A 6 -63.99 25.67 -71.48
N PHE A 7 -64.60 24.48 -71.41
CA PHE A 7 -64.25 23.26 -70.68
C PHE A 7 -62.76 23.13 -70.25
N VAL A 8 -62.51 22.91 -68.96
CA VAL A 8 -61.34 22.17 -68.47
C VAL A 8 -61.79 21.22 -67.37
N ALA A 9 -61.56 19.93 -67.64
CA ALA A 9 -61.93 18.80 -66.81
C ALA A 9 -61.10 18.73 -65.52
N LEU A 10 -61.79 18.49 -64.42
CA LEU A 10 -61.23 18.28 -63.08
C LEU A 10 -60.70 16.85 -62.98
N PHE A 11 -59.39 16.64 -63.09
CA PHE A 11 -58.74 15.35 -62.79
C PHE A 11 -58.26 15.39 -61.34
N TRP A 12 -59.03 14.76 -60.44
CA TRP A 12 -58.62 14.52 -59.06
C TRP A 12 -57.63 13.34 -59.04
N LEU A 13 -56.34 13.64 -58.97
CA LEU A 13 -55.30 12.66 -58.69
C LEU A 13 -55.25 12.43 -57.17
N ALA A 14 -55.66 11.23 -56.74
CA ALA A 14 -55.45 10.76 -55.38
C ALA A 14 -53.95 10.56 -55.14
N ALA A 15 -53.37 11.40 -54.28
CA ALA A 15 -52.00 11.23 -53.82
C ALA A 15 -51.92 10.08 -52.79
N PRO A 16 -50.97 9.13 -52.91
CA PRO A 16 -50.72 8.17 -51.84
C PRO A 16 -50.09 8.88 -50.65
N SER A 17 -50.73 8.73 -49.49
CA SER A 17 -50.24 9.23 -48.21
C SER A 17 -49.00 8.45 -47.80
N PHE A 18 -47.81 8.99 -48.08
CA PHE A 18 -46.56 8.47 -47.54
C PHE A 18 -46.52 8.75 -46.04
N ALA A 19 -46.64 7.68 -45.25
CA ALA A 19 -46.35 7.71 -43.82
C ALA A 19 -44.89 8.10 -43.62
N GLN A 20 -44.66 9.28 -43.03
CA GLN A 20 -43.34 9.70 -42.59
C GLN A 20 -42.89 8.74 -41.47
N PRO A 21 -41.68 8.16 -41.52
CA PRO A 21 -41.13 7.48 -40.36
C PRO A 21 -40.93 8.54 -39.28
N VAL A 22 -41.64 8.40 -38.17
CA VAL A 22 -41.36 9.17 -36.96
C VAL A 22 -39.94 8.80 -36.57
N GLU A 23 -38.99 9.73 -36.78
CA GLU A 23 -37.67 9.64 -36.17
C GLU A 23 -37.91 9.52 -34.68
N GLY A 24 -37.75 8.30 -34.17
CA GLY A 24 -37.79 8.04 -32.75
C GLY A 24 -36.76 8.94 -32.10
N GLU A 25 -37.25 9.90 -31.31
CA GLU A 25 -36.51 10.65 -30.32
C GLU A 25 -35.56 9.65 -29.63
N ARG A 26 -34.28 9.64 -29.99
CA ARG A 26 -33.29 8.85 -29.26
C ARG A 26 -33.26 9.48 -27.89
N ALA A 27 -33.86 8.79 -26.91
CA ALA A 27 -33.64 9.07 -25.50
C ALA A 27 -32.15 9.35 -25.31
N PRO A 28 -31.75 10.42 -24.60
CA PRO A 28 -30.36 10.74 -24.39
C PRO A 28 -29.69 9.49 -23.83
N ALA A 29 -28.68 8.98 -24.53
CA ALA A 29 -27.92 7.84 -24.07
C ALA A 29 -27.41 8.20 -22.68
N GLU A 30 -27.84 7.46 -21.66
CA GLU A 30 -27.29 7.56 -20.31
C GLU A 30 -25.80 7.25 -20.42
N THR A 31 -24.97 8.29 -20.46
CA THR A 31 -23.52 8.16 -20.49
C THR A 31 -23.10 7.57 -19.15
N GLN A 32 -22.85 6.26 -19.13
CA GLN A 32 -22.30 5.61 -17.95
C GLN A 32 -20.94 6.24 -17.64
N PRO A 33 -20.64 6.54 -16.36
CA PRO A 33 -19.37 7.14 -16.00
C PRO A 33 -18.22 6.22 -16.40
N THR A 34 -17.16 6.83 -16.90
CA THR A 34 -15.93 6.12 -17.23
C THR A 34 -15.33 5.49 -15.96
N GLN A 35 -14.52 4.44 -16.12
CA GLN A 35 -13.83 3.82 -14.97
C GLN A 35 -13.00 4.83 -14.19
N ALA A 36 -12.32 5.76 -14.87
CA ALA A 36 -11.55 6.83 -14.23
C ALA A 36 -12.42 7.79 -13.38
N GLU A 37 -13.62 8.13 -13.85
CA GLU A 37 -14.58 8.94 -13.08
C GLU A 37 -15.12 8.19 -11.87
N SER A 38 -15.38 6.88 -12.02
CA SER A 38 -15.78 6.00 -10.92
C SER A 38 -14.69 5.90 -9.85
N ASP A 39 -13.43 5.69 -10.26
CA ASP A 39 -12.28 5.62 -9.36
C ASP A 39 -12.03 6.95 -8.65
N ALA A 40 -12.15 8.08 -9.36
CA ALA A 40 -12.06 9.41 -8.76
C ALA A 40 -13.17 9.67 -7.74
N THR A 41 -14.40 9.26 -8.03
CA THR A 41 -15.54 9.37 -7.11
C THR A 41 -15.31 8.54 -5.84
N ARG A 42 -14.85 7.29 -6.00
CA ARG A 42 -14.52 6.40 -4.89
C ARG A 42 -13.36 6.95 -4.05
N ALA A 43 -12.30 7.46 -4.68
CA ALA A 43 -11.16 8.05 -3.99
C ALA A 43 -11.57 9.29 -3.19
N ARG A 44 -12.46 10.13 -3.74
CA ARG A 44 -13.00 11.30 -3.02
C ARG A 44 -13.81 10.90 -1.80
N ALA A 45 -14.70 9.90 -1.94
CA ALA A 45 -15.48 9.40 -0.80
C ALA A 45 -14.59 8.83 0.32
N LEU A 46 -13.51 8.12 -0.04
CA LEU A 46 -12.52 7.62 0.92
C LEU A 46 -11.77 8.76 1.62
N PHE A 47 -11.40 9.81 0.89
CA PHE A 47 -10.77 10.99 1.46
C PHE A 47 -11.67 11.70 2.48
N GLU A 48 -12.94 11.94 2.12
CA GLU A 48 -13.93 12.56 3.00
C GLU A 48 -14.19 11.71 4.25
N ARG A 49 -14.27 10.39 4.08
CA ARG A 49 -14.32 9.45 5.21
C ARG A 49 -13.08 9.57 6.10
N GLY A 50 -11.88 9.68 5.52
CA GLY A 50 -10.64 9.88 6.26
C GLY A 50 -10.66 11.15 7.10
N LEU A 51 -11.13 12.28 6.53
CA LEU A 51 -11.30 13.54 7.25
C LEU A 51 -12.27 13.41 8.43
N ALA A 52 -13.43 12.78 8.22
CA ALA A 52 -14.42 12.56 9.27
C ALA A 52 -13.85 11.70 10.41
N LEU A 53 -13.24 10.56 10.08
CA LEU A 53 -12.64 9.65 11.05
C LEU A 53 -11.53 10.32 11.88
N ALA A 54 -10.68 11.12 11.24
CA ALA A 54 -9.63 11.83 11.95
C ALA A 54 -10.18 12.97 12.83
N GLY A 55 -11.28 13.62 12.42
CA GLY A 55 -12.03 14.55 13.26
C GLY A 55 -12.63 13.89 14.52
N GLU A 56 -12.97 12.61 14.43
CA GLU A 56 -13.41 11.77 15.55
C GLU A 56 -12.25 11.22 16.40
N GLY A 57 -10.98 11.51 16.04
CA GLY A 57 -9.79 10.95 16.70
C GLY A 57 -9.51 9.48 16.35
N ARG A 58 -10.20 8.91 15.36
CA ARG A 58 -10.01 7.53 14.88
C ARG A 58 -8.88 7.48 13.84
N ASP A 59 -7.70 7.94 14.23
CA ASP A 59 -6.57 8.17 13.33
C ASP A 59 -6.12 6.90 12.59
N ALA A 60 -6.25 5.71 13.19
CA ALA A 60 -5.89 4.44 12.55
C ALA A 60 -6.77 4.13 11.33
N GLU A 61 -8.08 4.26 11.47
CA GLU A 61 -9.03 4.06 10.38
C GLU A 61 -8.94 5.19 9.35
N ALA A 62 -8.66 6.42 9.80
CA ALA A 62 -8.41 7.54 8.91
C ALA A 62 -7.18 7.29 8.03
N ALA A 63 -6.09 6.74 8.59
CA ALA A 63 -4.89 6.41 7.85
C ALA A 63 -5.16 5.37 6.75
N GLU A 64 -5.96 4.34 7.04
CA GLU A 64 -6.39 3.34 6.05
C GLU A 64 -7.25 3.98 4.94
N ALA A 65 -8.16 4.87 5.30
CA ALA A 65 -9.01 5.58 4.35
C ALA A 65 -8.20 6.51 3.42
N PHE A 66 -7.23 7.25 3.97
CA PHE A 66 -6.35 8.10 3.16
C PHE A 66 -5.41 7.29 2.27
N GLU A 67 -4.84 6.18 2.75
CA GLU A 67 -4.03 5.28 1.94
C GLU A 67 -4.83 4.74 0.75
N ALA A 68 -6.04 4.24 1.00
CA ALA A 68 -6.93 3.75 -0.05
C ALA A 68 -7.38 4.86 -1.02
N SER A 69 -7.62 6.07 -0.52
CA SER A 69 -7.94 7.24 -1.36
C SER A 69 -6.77 7.59 -2.29
N TYR A 70 -5.56 7.69 -1.74
CA TYR A 70 -4.35 8.02 -2.49
C TYR A 70 -4.02 6.95 -3.54
N ALA A 71 -4.19 5.68 -3.20
CA ALA A 71 -4.00 4.57 -4.12
C ALA A 71 -4.97 4.60 -5.33
N GLY A 72 -6.19 5.13 -5.13
CA GLY A 72 -7.15 5.34 -6.22
C GLY A 72 -6.80 6.54 -7.09
N VAL A 73 -6.63 7.72 -6.47
CA VAL A 73 -6.19 8.94 -7.15
C VAL A 73 -5.12 9.64 -6.32
N PRO A 74 -3.85 9.64 -6.76
CA PRO A 74 -2.78 10.34 -6.09
C PRO A 74 -3.05 11.84 -6.02
N ARG A 75 -3.18 12.38 -4.80
CA ARG A 75 -3.36 13.81 -4.55
C ARG A 75 -2.46 14.25 -3.40
N PRO A 76 -1.86 15.45 -3.50
CA PRO A 76 -0.95 15.95 -2.47
C PRO A 76 -1.66 16.13 -1.12
N SER A 77 -2.87 16.70 -1.08
CA SER A 77 -3.63 16.87 0.17
C SER A 77 -3.94 15.53 0.86
N THR A 78 -4.31 14.50 0.09
CA THR A 78 -4.53 13.14 0.62
C THR A 78 -3.25 12.59 1.25
N ALA A 79 -2.11 12.69 0.56
CA ALA A 79 -0.82 12.20 1.09
C ALA A 79 -0.35 12.96 2.33
N LEU A 80 -0.53 14.29 2.36
CA LEU A 80 -0.17 15.10 3.52
C LEU A 80 -1.05 14.77 4.73
N ASN A 81 -2.36 14.67 4.56
CA ASN A 81 -3.27 14.26 5.63
C ASN A 81 -2.96 12.85 6.14
N TRP A 82 -2.63 11.93 5.24
CA TRP A 82 -2.17 10.59 5.61
C TRP A 82 -0.92 10.63 6.49
N ALA A 83 0.08 11.43 6.11
CA ALA A 83 1.29 11.61 6.91
C ALA A 83 1.00 12.20 8.30
N ILE A 84 0.09 13.17 8.38
CA ILE A 84 -0.31 13.81 9.64
C ILE A 84 -0.95 12.79 10.59
N VAL A 85 -1.92 12.00 10.13
CA VAL A 85 -2.56 10.99 11.01
C VAL A 85 -1.60 9.87 11.40
N LEU A 86 -0.69 9.46 10.50
CA LEU A 86 0.35 8.50 10.83
C LEU A 86 1.32 9.04 11.89
N HIS A 87 1.64 10.34 11.85
CA HIS A 87 2.42 10.98 12.90
C HIS A 87 1.70 10.97 14.25
N ARG A 88 0.40 11.27 14.29
CA ARG A 88 -0.43 11.21 15.51
C ARG A 88 -0.45 9.81 16.14
N LEU A 89 -0.42 8.77 15.31
CA LEU A 89 -0.32 7.37 15.75
C LEU A 89 1.09 6.94 16.20
N GLY A 90 2.10 7.82 16.13
CA GLY A 90 3.49 7.47 16.41
C GLY A 90 4.12 6.55 15.35
N ARG A 91 3.51 6.44 14.16
CA ARG A 91 4.00 5.63 13.03
C ARG A 91 4.87 6.49 12.11
N GLY A 92 5.95 7.03 12.67
CA GLY A 92 6.77 8.05 12.01
C GLY A 92 7.44 7.56 10.71
N ARG A 93 7.86 6.30 10.64
CA ARG A 93 8.40 5.71 9.40
C ARG A 93 7.36 5.68 8.27
N ASP A 94 6.14 5.28 8.60
CA ASP A 94 5.05 5.26 7.63
C ASP A 94 4.70 6.68 7.20
N ALA A 95 4.71 7.64 8.14
CA ALA A 95 4.48 9.05 7.84
C ALA A 95 5.53 9.62 6.88
N LEU A 96 6.81 9.24 7.01
CA LEU A 96 7.85 9.63 6.04
C LEU A 96 7.55 9.08 4.64
N ARG A 97 7.05 7.84 4.51
CA ARG A 97 6.65 7.30 3.20
C ARG A 97 5.44 8.03 2.61
N ALA A 98 4.47 8.40 3.44
CA ALA A 98 3.35 9.25 3.00
C ALA A 98 3.83 10.63 2.54
N LEU A 99 4.89 11.19 3.15
CA LEU A 99 5.53 12.41 2.67
C LEU A 99 6.33 12.22 1.39
N ASP A 100 6.88 11.03 1.12
CA ASP A 100 7.47 10.72 -0.19
C ASP A 100 6.39 10.64 -1.28
N ALA A 101 5.22 10.10 -0.93
CA ALA A 101 4.03 10.08 -1.79
C ALA A 101 3.48 11.50 -2.06
N PHE A 102 3.55 12.40 -1.06
CA PHE A 102 3.25 13.82 -1.25
C PHE A 102 4.18 14.45 -2.28
N GLU A 103 5.49 14.24 -2.17
CA GLU A 103 6.47 14.78 -3.11
C GLU A 103 6.25 14.26 -4.54
N ALA A 104 5.87 12.99 -4.68
CA ALA A 104 5.53 12.41 -5.99
C ALA A 104 4.28 13.04 -6.63
N ALA A 105 3.33 13.54 -5.82
CA ALA A 105 2.07 14.15 -6.27
C ALA A 105 2.07 15.69 -6.21
N ARG A 106 3.24 16.33 -6.05
CA ARG A 106 3.36 17.75 -5.67
C ARG A 106 2.92 18.77 -6.72
N GLU A 107 2.62 18.36 -7.95
CA GLU A 107 2.34 19.26 -9.08
C GLU A 107 1.23 20.29 -8.77
N HIS A 108 0.27 19.91 -7.92
CA HIS A 108 -0.85 20.77 -7.52
C HIS A 108 -0.88 21.09 -6.03
N ALA A 109 0.25 20.92 -5.32
CA ALA A 109 0.36 21.30 -3.92
C ALA A 109 0.46 22.83 -3.77
N THR A 110 -0.15 23.39 -2.73
CA THR A 110 0.04 24.81 -2.39
C THR A 110 1.39 25.01 -1.71
N GLU A 111 1.90 26.25 -1.69
CA GLU A 111 3.12 26.58 -0.94
C GLU A 111 2.99 26.25 0.56
N ALA A 112 1.80 26.43 1.12
CA ALA A 112 1.49 26.06 2.51
C ALA A 112 1.60 24.54 2.73
N ASP A 113 1.06 23.73 1.81
CA ASP A 113 1.17 22.26 1.91
C ASP A 113 2.63 21.81 1.86
N VAL A 114 3.43 22.43 0.99
CA VAL A 114 4.86 22.14 0.88
C VAL A 114 5.59 22.53 2.16
N ALA A 115 5.30 23.69 2.73
CA ALA A 115 5.90 24.14 3.99
C ALA A 115 5.57 23.17 5.15
N ASP A 116 4.30 22.75 5.26
CA ASP A 116 3.85 21.79 6.28
C ASP A 116 4.51 20.42 6.10
N ALA A 117 4.57 19.92 4.86
CA ALA A 117 5.21 18.64 4.54
C ALA A 117 6.70 18.65 4.93
N LEU A 118 7.41 19.74 4.66
CA LEU A 118 8.82 19.91 5.04
C LEU A 118 9.00 19.99 6.55
N ALA A 119 8.16 20.78 7.24
CA ALA A 119 8.18 20.90 8.69
C ALA A 119 7.91 19.55 9.38
N LEU A 120 6.90 18.82 8.91
CA LEU A 120 6.58 17.48 9.41
C LEU A 120 7.72 16.50 9.15
N ARG A 121 8.32 16.52 7.95
CA ARG A 121 9.48 15.67 7.61
C ARG A 121 10.66 15.92 8.54
N GLN A 122 10.97 17.18 8.83
CA GLN A 122 12.05 17.54 9.74
C GLN A 122 11.76 17.06 11.17
N ARG A 123 10.53 17.26 11.66
CA ARG A 123 10.10 16.79 12.97
C ARG A 123 10.21 15.27 13.09
N LEU A 124 9.73 14.53 12.11
CA LEU A 124 9.81 13.07 12.07
C LEU A 124 11.27 12.59 12.07
N ARG A 125 12.15 13.18 11.25
CA ARG A 125 13.57 12.81 11.22
C ARG A 125 14.29 13.03 12.56
N ALA A 126 13.87 14.02 13.35
CA ALA A 126 14.43 14.26 14.68
C ALA A 126 13.92 13.25 15.73
N LEU A 127 12.73 12.68 15.53
CA LEU A 127 12.12 11.71 16.46
C LEU A 127 12.50 10.27 16.16
N LEU A 128 12.80 9.95 14.90
CA LEU A 128 13.19 8.61 14.49
C LEU A 128 14.65 8.34 14.82
N ALA A 129 14.93 7.10 15.21
CA ALA A 129 16.27 6.57 15.25
C ALA A 129 16.75 6.24 13.83
N THR A 130 18.06 6.11 13.65
CA THR A 130 18.68 5.65 12.41
C THR A 130 19.36 4.32 12.65
N LEU A 131 18.97 3.30 11.88
CA LEU A 131 19.61 1.99 11.87
C LEU A 131 20.53 1.88 10.66
N THR A 132 21.84 1.76 10.89
CA THR A 132 22.80 1.31 9.88
C THR A 132 22.84 -0.22 9.91
N LEU A 133 22.17 -0.85 8.96
CA LEU A 133 22.12 -2.31 8.83
C LEU A 133 23.07 -2.80 7.75
N ARG A 134 24.07 -3.60 8.15
CA ARG A 134 24.88 -4.39 7.23
C ARG A 134 24.20 -5.72 6.94
N VAL A 135 24.03 -6.06 5.67
CA VAL A 135 23.34 -7.27 5.23
C VAL A 135 24.19 -8.08 4.27
N GLU A 136 24.33 -9.37 4.59
CA GLU A 136 25.01 -10.35 3.75
C GLU A 136 24.11 -11.58 3.57
N PRO A 137 23.75 -11.97 2.33
CA PRO A 137 24.06 -11.32 1.05
C PRO A 137 23.46 -9.92 0.87
N ALA A 138 24.14 -9.07 0.09
CA ALA A 138 23.77 -7.66 -0.12
C ALA A 138 22.44 -7.45 -0.86
N ASP A 139 21.98 -8.45 -1.60
CA ASP A 139 20.71 -8.49 -2.34
C ASP A 139 19.53 -8.97 -1.49
N ALA A 140 19.74 -9.30 -0.21
CA ALA A 140 18.67 -9.75 0.66
C ALA A 140 17.58 -8.69 0.84
N ARG A 141 16.32 -9.11 0.85
CA ARG A 141 15.18 -8.27 1.17
C ARG A 141 15.17 -8.01 2.68
N VAL A 142 14.94 -6.75 3.05
CA VAL A 142 14.76 -6.34 4.45
C VAL A 142 13.32 -5.89 4.63
N GLU A 143 12.69 -6.36 5.68
CA GLU A 143 11.34 -5.96 6.11
C GLU A 143 11.41 -5.48 7.55
N ILE A 144 10.67 -4.44 7.89
CA ILE A 144 10.51 -3.97 9.26
C ILE A 144 9.01 -3.97 9.59
N ASP A 145 8.64 -4.71 10.64
CA ASP A 145 7.26 -4.98 11.05
C ASP A 145 6.39 -5.54 9.90
N GLY A 146 6.98 -6.42 9.09
CA GLY A 146 6.32 -7.03 7.93
C GLY A 146 6.16 -6.11 6.71
N ARG A 147 6.69 -4.88 6.76
CA ARG A 147 6.71 -3.97 5.60
C ARG A 147 8.07 -3.99 4.93
N PRO A 148 8.17 -4.19 3.60
CA PRO A 148 9.43 -4.19 2.89
C PRO A 148 10.06 -2.80 2.89
N GLU A 149 11.36 -2.73 3.18
CA GLU A 149 12.13 -1.51 3.07
C GLU A 149 12.81 -1.45 1.69
N PRO A 150 12.67 -0.32 0.97
CA PRO A 150 13.31 -0.16 -0.33
C PRO A 150 14.84 -0.10 -0.17
N GLY A 151 15.54 -0.65 -1.16
CA GLY A 151 17.00 -0.60 -1.25
C GLY A 151 17.66 -1.98 -1.38
N VAL A 152 18.85 -1.96 -1.98
CA VAL A 152 19.75 -3.10 -2.14
C VAL A 152 21.16 -2.66 -1.76
N GLY A 153 22.05 -3.60 -1.45
CA GLY A 153 23.42 -3.30 -1.04
C GLY A 153 23.72 -3.80 0.37
N ALA A 154 25.03 -3.90 0.62
CA ALA A 154 25.57 -4.49 1.84
C ALA A 154 25.35 -3.62 3.08
N GLU A 155 25.16 -2.30 2.93
CA GLU A 155 24.91 -1.39 4.04
C GLU A 155 23.70 -0.50 3.72
N ARG A 156 22.76 -0.39 4.68
CA ARG A 156 21.49 0.33 4.51
C ARG A 156 21.22 1.22 5.71
N LEU A 157 20.79 2.46 5.44
CA LEU A 157 20.37 3.40 6.46
C LEU A 157 18.84 3.40 6.53
N LEU A 158 18.29 2.86 7.61
CA LEU A 158 16.86 2.64 7.78
C LEU A 158 16.36 3.51 8.94
N PRO A 159 15.38 4.40 8.72
CA PRO A 159 14.73 5.09 9.84
C PRO A 159 13.97 4.05 10.68
N LEU A 160 14.05 4.16 12.01
CA LEU A 160 13.41 3.25 12.95
C LEU A 160 12.58 4.05 13.98
N ASP A 161 11.32 3.67 14.21
CA ASP A 161 10.52 4.32 15.26
C ASP A 161 11.11 3.95 16.64
N PRO A 162 11.04 4.84 17.64
CA PRO A 162 11.70 4.67 18.94
C PRO A 162 10.93 3.72 19.88
N VAL A 163 10.64 2.52 19.38
CA VAL A 163 9.99 1.40 20.08
C VAL A 163 10.64 0.09 19.61
N PRO A 164 10.44 -1.06 20.27
CA PRO A 164 10.89 -2.34 19.76
C PRO A 164 10.29 -2.65 18.38
N ARG A 165 11.14 -2.94 17.40
CA ARG A 165 10.76 -3.20 16.01
C ARG A 165 11.32 -4.53 15.53
N VAL A 166 10.54 -5.29 14.77
CA VAL A 166 10.96 -6.58 14.22
C VAL A 166 11.52 -6.38 12.83
N VAL A 167 12.79 -6.72 12.63
CA VAL A 167 13.44 -6.69 11.33
C VAL A 167 13.62 -8.11 10.82
N ARG A 168 13.11 -8.37 9.62
CA ARG A 168 13.23 -9.64 8.92
C ARG A 168 14.09 -9.46 7.68
N VAL A 169 15.04 -10.36 7.50
CA VAL A 169 15.97 -10.36 6.37
C VAL A 169 15.89 -11.71 5.67
N GLU A 170 15.68 -11.71 4.36
CA GLU A 170 15.55 -12.94 3.59
C GLU A 170 16.11 -12.81 2.18
N VAL A 171 16.59 -13.92 1.64
CA VAL A 171 16.97 -14.04 0.24
C VAL A 171 16.80 -15.51 -0.19
N PRO A 172 16.40 -15.81 -1.44
CA PRO A 172 16.32 -17.18 -1.91
C PRO A 172 17.62 -17.98 -1.68
N GLY A 173 17.48 -19.27 -1.38
CA GLY A 173 18.61 -20.14 -1.08
C GLY A 173 19.24 -19.95 0.30
N HIS A 174 18.70 -19.07 1.14
CA HIS A 174 19.16 -18.86 2.52
C HIS A 174 18.02 -18.99 3.53
N LEU A 175 18.35 -19.34 4.76
CA LEU A 175 17.44 -19.31 5.90
C LEU A 175 17.09 -17.86 6.26
N PRO A 176 15.79 -17.50 6.36
CA PRO A 176 15.39 -16.15 6.73
C PRO A 176 15.76 -15.86 8.19
N ARG A 177 16.19 -14.64 8.48
CA ARG A 177 16.58 -14.19 9.82
C ARG A 177 15.62 -13.13 10.33
N ARG A 178 15.25 -13.21 11.62
CA ARG A 178 14.47 -12.19 12.33
C ARG A 178 15.29 -11.64 13.50
N ALA A 179 15.25 -10.34 13.71
CA ALA A 179 15.87 -9.63 14.81
C ALA A 179 14.88 -8.62 15.39
N THR A 180 15.05 -8.26 16.66
CA THR A 180 14.25 -7.21 17.30
C THR A 180 15.18 -6.19 17.92
N TRP A 181 15.00 -4.91 17.59
CA TRP A 181 15.81 -3.84 18.14
C TRP A 181 14.91 -2.79 18.77
N ALA A 182 15.34 -2.29 19.93
CA ALA A 182 14.77 -1.12 20.57
C ALA A 182 15.82 -0.01 20.52
N VAL A 183 15.40 1.17 20.12
CA VAL A 183 16.27 2.35 19.94
C VAL A 183 15.57 3.57 20.51
N ALA A 184 16.32 4.47 21.11
CA ALA A 184 15.78 5.74 21.57
C ALA A 184 15.59 6.72 20.40
N ALA A 185 14.72 7.72 20.58
CA ALA A 185 14.51 8.77 19.60
C ALA A 185 15.83 9.49 19.28
N GLY A 186 16.14 9.67 17.99
CA GLY A 186 17.36 10.31 17.52
C GLY A 186 18.65 9.50 17.67
N GLU A 187 18.58 8.26 18.20
CA GLU A 187 19.74 7.39 18.35
C GLU A 187 20.18 6.81 16.99
N ALA A 188 21.49 6.61 16.82
CA ALA A 188 22.05 5.86 15.70
C ALA A 188 22.49 4.47 16.18
N LEU A 189 21.95 3.41 15.58
CA LEU A 189 22.27 2.02 15.88
C LEU A 189 22.93 1.37 14.67
N ALA A 190 24.07 0.69 14.87
CA ALA A 190 24.71 -0.12 13.83
C ALA A 190 24.55 -1.61 14.12
N GLN A 191 24.09 -2.38 13.14
CA GLN A 191 23.86 -3.84 13.25
C GLN A 191 24.30 -4.57 11.99
N SER A 192 24.63 -5.85 12.13
CA SER A 192 24.98 -6.72 10.99
C SER A 192 24.18 -8.01 11.01
N ILE A 193 23.69 -8.42 9.84
CA ILE A 193 22.98 -9.68 9.61
C ILE A 193 23.63 -10.42 8.45
N THR A 194 24.20 -11.58 8.75
CA THR A 194 24.64 -12.57 7.77
C THR A 194 23.66 -13.74 7.74
N LEU A 195 23.10 -14.04 6.57
CA LEU A 195 22.17 -15.14 6.33
C LEU A 195 22.93 -16.46 6.10
N GLN A 196 22.36 -17.55 6.57
CA GLN A 196 22.93 -18.88 6.39
C GLN A 196 22.34 -19.55 5.14
N PRO A 197 23.15 -20.11 4.22
CA PRO A 197 22.65 -20.87 3.08
C PRO A 197 21.83 -22.09 3.52
N VAL A 198 20.78 -22.43 2.76
CA VAL A 198 20.05 -23.68 2.95
C VAL A 198 20.92 -24.82 2.44
N ALA A 199 21.30 -25.76 3.30
CA ALA A 199 22.08 -26.92 2.90
C ALA A 199 21.26 -27.80 1.92
N PRO A 200 21.86 -28.32 0.83
CA PRO A 200 21.14 -29.07 -0.20
C PRO A 200 20.65 -30.49 0.21
N GLU A 201 20.61 -30.85 1.49
CA GLU A 201 20.31 -32.22 1.94
C GLU A 201 18.82 -32.65 1.95
N SER A 202 17.87 -31.75 1.64
CA SER A 202 16.43 -32.06 1.77
C SER A 202 15.63 -32.07 0.45
N VAL A 203 16.28 -32.31 -0.70
CA VAL A 203 15.54 -32.59 -1.95
C VAL A 203 15.74 -34.05 -2.40
N ALA A 204 16.90 -34.65 -2.14
CA ALA A 204 17.21 -36.03 -2.54
C ALA A 204 16.49 -37.12 -1.71
N ALA A 205 15.93 -36.78 -0.54
CA ALA A 205 15.13 -37.73 0.24
C ALA A 205 13.67 -37.85 -0.23
N ALA A 206 13.17 -36.86 -0.97
CA ALA A 206 11.78 -36.83 -1.47
C ALA A 206 11.60 -37.52 -2.84
N GLU A 207 12.69 -37.71 -3.60
CA GLU A 207 12.67 -38.36 -4.92
C GLU A 207 13.00 -39.85 -4.91
N ARG A 208 13.22 -40.47 -3.74
CA ARG A 208 13.23 -41.94 -3.73
C ARG A 208 11.85 -42.39 -4.18
N PRO A 209 11.73 -43.16 -5.28
CA PRO A 209 10.46 -43.75 -5.65
C PRO A 209 9.93 -44.47 -4.42
N VAL A 210 8.73 -44.11 -3.98
CA VAL A 210 8.00 -44.91 -3.00
C VAL A 210 7.82 -46.26 -3.67
N GLU A 211 8.70 -47.20 -3.34
CA GLU A 211 8.57 -48.60 -3.71
C GLU A 211 7.21 -49.03 -3.18
N SER A 212 6.26 -49.21 -4.10
CA SER A 212 4.90 -49.63 -3.76
C SER A 212 5.03 -50.95 -2.99
N PRO A 213 4.45 -51.07 -1.79
CA PRO A 213 4.60 -52.28 -1.00
C PRO A 213 4.05 -53.47 -1.80
N ASP A 214 4.93 -54.42 -2.13
CA ASP A 214 4.54 -55.72 -2.66
C ASP A 214 3.54 -56.37 -1.67
N PRO A 215 2.29 -56.65 -2.07
CA PRO A 215 1.24 -57.13 -1.17
C PRO A 215 1.52 -58.53 -0.58
N ARG A 216 2.66 -59.17 -0.89
CA ARG A 216 3.02 -60.52 -0.42
C ARG A 216 3.97 -60.58 0.78
N ARG A 217 4.37 -59.46 1.38
CA ARG A 217 5.26 -59.47 2.56
C ARG A 217 4.52 -59.12 3.87
N PRO A 218 4.57 -59.99 4.91
CA PRO A 218 3.91 -59.71 6.17
C PRO A 218 4.57 -58.54 6.92
N LEU A 219 3.70 -57.67 7.42
CA LEU A 219 3.93 -56.38 8.04
C LEU A 219 4.78 -56.47 9.32
N ARG A 220 6.01 -55.94 9.30
CA ARG A 220 6.71 -55.55 10.53
C ARG A 220 6.32 -54.10 10.85
N ARG A 221 5.66 -53.91 11.99
CA ARG A 221 5.24 -52.61 12.52
C ARG A 221 6.46 -51.74 12.81
N GLY A 222 6.76 -50.79 11.92
CA GLY A 222 7.69 -49.69 12.16
C GLY A 222 6.96 -48.38 11.91
N LEU A 223 6.73 -47.61 12.97
CA LEU A 223 6.09 -46.30 12.91
C LEU A 223 7.11 -45.29 12.37
N ALA A 224 7.02 -44.92 11.09
CA ALA A 224 7.81 -43.83 10.52
C ALA A 224 6.95 -42.56 10.46
N VAL A 225 7.12 -41.68 11.44
CA VAL A 225 6.58 -40.31 11.42
C VAL A 225 7.62 -39.44 10.69
N ALA A 226 7.37 -39.12 9.42
CA ALA A 226 8.18 -38.15 8.68
C ALA A 226 7.56 -36.76 8.82
N GLY A 227 8.06 -35.98 9.78
CA GLY A 227 7.71 -34.56 9.93
C GLY A 227 8.72 -33.69 9.20
N ALA A 228 8.27 -32.88 8.23
CA ALA A 228 9.09 -31.84 7.62
C ALA A 228 9.30 -30.70 8.63
N LEU A 229 10.54 -30.51 9.08
CA LEU A 229 10.91 -29.46 10.03
C LEU A 229 11.38 -28.22 9.26
N VAL A 230 10.52 -27.21 9.11
CA VAL A 230 10.97 -25.89 8.65
C VAL A 230 11.71 -25.23 9.82
N VAL A 231 13.04 -25.23 9.77
CA VAL A 231 13.87 -24.57 10.78
C VAL A 231 13.86 -23.07 10.51
N VAL A 232 13.01 -22.33 11.22
CA VAL A 232 13.14 -20.87 11.33
C VAL A 232 14.15 -20.60 12.44
N ALA A 233 15.35 -20.13 12.10
CA ALA A 233 16.33 -19.69 13.07
C ALA A 233 15.89 -18.35 13.67
N ALA A 234 15.12 -18.40 14.75
CA ALA A 234 14.78 -17.23 15.55
C ALA A 234 15.93 -16.95 16.53
N ILE A 235 16.72 -15.90 16.26
CA ILE A 235 17.55 -15.31 17.31
C ILE A 235 16.71 -14.19 17.93
N VAL A 236 16.16 -14.44 19.11
CA VAL A 236 15.56 -13.40 19.96
C VAL A 236 16.73 -12.64 20.59
N GLY A 237 17.34 -11.75 19.82
CA GLY A 237 18.35 -10.82 20.30
C GLY A 237 17.67 -9.64 20.97
N VAL A 238 17.30 -9.78 22.24
CA VAL A 238 16.86 -8.63 23.05
C VAL A 238 18.11 -7.86 23.45
N VAL A 239 18.54 -6.89 22.63
CA VAL A 239 19.58 -5.94 23.02
C VAL A 239 18.89 -4.79 23.75
N PHE A 240 18.89 -4.83 25.09
CA PHE A 240 18.55 -3.69 25.93
C PHE A 240 19.76 -2.76 26.02
N ALA A 241 19.78 -1.69 25.23
CA ALA A 241 20.64 -0.56 25.56
C ALA A 241 19.97 0.22 26.71
N ALA A 242 20.71 0.44 27.80
CA ALA A 242 20.17 1.02 29.03
C ALA A 242 19.59 2.43 28.78
N THR A 243 18.29 2.57 29.00
CA THR A 243 17.54 3.83 28.83
C THR A 243 17.82 4.81 29.96
N ARG A 244 17.97 6.10 29.62
CA ARG A 244 17.41 7.18 30.46
C ARG A 244 16.00 7.49 29.93
N PRO A 245 15.00 7.68 30.80
CA PRO A 245 13.65 7.97 30.34
C PRO A 245 13.61 9.34 29.66
N ALA A 246 13.30 9.36 28.36
CA ALA A 246 12.84 10.57 27.68
C ALA A 246 11.36 10.77 28.05
N SER A 247 11.03 11.96 28.54
CA SER A 247 9.65 12.32 28.91
C SER A 247 8.68 12.15 27.72
N PRO A 248 7.41 11.83 27.99
CA PRO A 248 6.38 11.82 26.96
C PRO A 248 6.19 13.25 26.45
N ASN A 249 6.60 13.52 25.21
CA ASN A 249 6.29 14.78 24.54
C ASN A 249 4.80 14.78 24.18
N GLY A 250 3.94 15.12 25.14
CA GLY A 250 2.68 15.77 24.86
C GLY A 250 2.99 17.19 24.40
N GLY A 251 2.78 17.48 23.11
CA GLY A 251 3.07 18.79 22.54
C GLY A 251 2.26 19.01 21.28
N ASP A 252 1.15 19.74 21.45
CA ASP A 252 0.30 20.39 20.46
C ASP A 252 0.39 19.88 19.02
N THR A 253 -0.63 19.12 18.62
CA THR A 253 -0.94 18.86 17.22
C THR A 253 -1.80 19.99 16.67
N ASP A 254 -1.24 21.20 16.56
CA ASP A 254 -1.93 22.33 15.92
C ASP A 254 -1.95 22.21 14.37
N VAL A 255 -1.61 21.02 13.84
CA VAL A 255 -1.67 20.72 12.41
C VAL A 255 -3.08 20.25 12.07
N VAL A 256 -3.84 21.20 11.53
CA VAL A 256 -5.21 21.02 11.02
C VAL A 256 -5.17 20.25 9.70
N LEU A 257 -6.08 19.30 9.53
CA LEU A 257 -6.22 18.55 8.29
C LEU A 257 -6.70 19.46 7.15
N ARG A 258 -6.25 19.17 5.93
CA ARG A 258 -6.60 19.94 4.72
C ARG A 258 -7.84 19.35 4.05
N PRO A 259 -8.86 20.14 3.68
CA PRO A 259 -10.04 19.66 2.96
C PRO A 259 -9.79 19.33 1.47
#